data_AF-A0A9N9T627-F1
#
_entry.id   AF-A0A9N9T627-F1
#
_cell.length_a   1.000
_cell.length_b   1.000
_cell.length_c   1.000
_cell.angle_alpha   90.00
_cell.angle_beta   90.00
_cell.angle_gamma   90.00
#
_symmetry.space_group_name_H-M   'P 1'
#
loop_
_entity.id
_entity.type
_entity.pdbx_description
1 polymer ?
#
loop_
_entity_poly.entity_id
_entity_poly.type
_entity_poly.pdbx_seq_one_letter_code
_entity_poly.pdbx_strand_id
1 'polypeptide(L)'
;MPKFFSDSTIFNYTWDQVAQGFWKRYPNPNSKHVLTEDTVEREVRSGKLFSKRLLTKTNSIPKWAERFMSSRHVNIIEESIVDPKNKVLTTYTRNLGYVKVMSVTEKVVYTESEEHPGKTVAMRYAWIDSQIKGFSRAICAFGYERFKKNCHKMVGGFNYVLSNLYPQQNALTSSYSTAKATAKLKDAAKNASELAKSKAAPIYASLHPNQS
;
A
#
# COMPACT_ATOMS: atom_id res chain seq x y z
N MET A 1 -9.01 13.64 22.17
CA MET A 1 -7.64 13.08 22.15
C MET A 1 -7.36 12.62 20.74
N PRO A 2 -6.26 13.09 20.12
CA PRO A 2 -5.86 12.66 18.79
C PRO A 2 -5.71 11.13 18.71
N LYS A 3 -5.99 10.57 17.53
CA LYS A 3 -5.73 9.16 17.21
C LYS A 3 -4.53 9.09 16.29
N PHE A 4 -3.61 8.18 16.62
CA PHE A 4 -2.44 7.88 15.82
C PHE A 4 -2.63 6.52 15.12
N PHE A 5 -2.24 6.45 13.86
CA PHE A 5 -2.22 5.24 13.05
C PHE A 5 -0.83 5.07 12.45
N SER A 6 -0.34 3.83 12.41
CA SER A 6 0.87 3.44 11.69
C SER A 6 0.67 2.12 10.97
N ASP A 7 1.18 2.02 9.75
CA ASP A 7 1.11 0.81 8.93
C ASP A 7 2.27 0.77 7.94
N SER A 8 2.63 -0.44 7.48
CA SER A 8 3.68 -0.65 6.49
C SER A 8 3.11 -1.41 5.30
N THR A 9 3.46 -0.98 4.09
CA THR A 9 3.08 -1.68 2.86
C THR A 9 4.32 -1.95 2.02
N ILE A 10 4.44 -3.18 1.50
CA ILE A 10 5.50 -3.55 0.56
C ILE A 10 4.91 -3.56 -0.85
N PHE A 11 5.47 -2.75 -1.74
CA PHE A 11 5.18 -2.77 -3.16
C PHE A 11 6.18 -3.65 -3.88
N ASN A 12 5.70 -4.56 -4.74
CA ASN A 12 6.54 -5.47 -5.53
C ASN A 12 7.13 -4.78 -6.78
N TYR A 13 7.62 -3.56 -6.59
CA TYR A 13 8.14 -2.66 -7.62
C TYR A 13 9.36 -1.95 -7.05
N THR A 14 10.32 -1.62 -7.91
CA THR A 14 11.51 -0.87 -7.51
C THR A 14 11.12 0.52 -7.02
N TRP A 15 12.00 1.15 -6.24
CA TRP A 15 11.73 2.50 -5.76
C TRP A 15 11.51 3.48 -6.91
N ASP A 16 12.28 3.36 -7.99
CA ASP A 16 12.14 4.22 -9.17
C ASP A 16 10.76 4.06 -9.82
N GLN A 17 10.26 2.83 -9.94
CA GLN A 17 8.92 2.55 -10.47
C GLN A 17 7.83 3.16 -9.59
N VAL A 18 7.96 3.02 -8.26
CA VAL A 18 7.03 3.60 -7.29
C VAL A 18 7.05 5.12 -7.34
N ALA A 19 8.24 5.74 -7.30
CA ALA A 19 8.40 7.18 -7.31
C ALA A 19 7.86 7.81 -8.61
N GLN A 20 8.09 7.19 -9.76
CA GLN A 20 7.56 7.63 -11.05
C GLN A 20 6.05 7.43 -11.16
N GLY A 21 5.54 6.29 -10.68
CA GLY A 21 4.12 5.97 -10.71
C GLY A 21 3.27 6.86 -9.79
N PHE A 22 3.86 7.41 -8.72
CA PHE A 22 3.13 8.18 -7.70
C PHE A 22 2.32 9.36 -8.27
N TRP A 23 2.88 10.06 -9.25
CA TRP A 23 2.24 11.21 -9.91
C TRP A 23 1.11 10.81 -10.86
N LYS A 24 1.05 9.54 -11.26
CA LYS A 24 0.05 8.97 -12.16
C LYS A 24 -1.00 8.14 -11.41
N ARG A 25 -1.01 8.19 -10.07
CA ARG A 25 -1.87 7.31 -9.26
C ARG A 25 -3.36 7.59 -9.45
N TYR A 26 -3.74 8.73 -10.02
CA TYR A 26 -5.12 9.03 -10.41
C TYR A 26 -5.21 9.27 -11.92
N PRO A 27 -6.35 8.92 -12.54
CA PRO A 27 -7.48 8.21 -11.94
C PRO A 27 -7.20 6.71 -11.71
N ASN A 28 -7.91 6.08 -10.77
CA ASN A 28 -7.91 4.63 -10.59
C ASN A 28 -9.27 4.11 -10.05
N PRO A 29 -9.62 2.82 -10.25
CA PRO A 29 -10.92 2.27 -9.86
C PRO A 29 -11.25 2.36 -8.36
N ASN A 30 -10.24 2.36 -7.49
CA ASN A 30 -10.40 2.45 -6.03
C ASN A 30 -10.57 3.89 -5.53
N SER A 31 -10.38 4.89 -6.39
CA SER A 31 -10.29 6.32 -6.03
C SER A 31 -11.24 7.22 -6.83
N LYS A 32 -12.41 6.70 -7.25
CA LYS A 32 -13.45 7.46 -7.98
C LYS A 32 -13.95 8.74 -7.27
N HIS A 33 -13.62 8.89 -5.98
CA HIS A 33 -13.99 10.05 -5.19
C HIS A 33 -13.05 11.25 -5.40
N VAL A 34 -11.86 11.05 -5.99
CA VAL A 34 -10.95 12.13 -6.38
C VAL A 34 -11.45 12.70 -7.70
N LEU A 35 -11.74 14.00 -7.71
CA LEU A 35 -12.33 14.70 -8.85
C LEU A 35 -11.28 15.43 -9.67
N THR A 36 -10.39 16.15 -8.99
CA THR A 36 -9.33 16.95 -9.62
C THR A 36 -8.02 16.81 -8.86
N GLU A 37 -6.93 17.05 -9.57
CA GLU A 37 -5.58 17.03 -9.04
C GLU A 37 -4.72 18.02 -9.83
N ASP A 38 -4.23 19.05 -9.14
CA ASP A 38 -3.52 20.16 -9.74
C ASP A 38 -2.16 20.32 -9.08
N THR A 39 -1.09 20.53 -9.87
CA THR A 39 0.22 20.88 -9.31
C THR A 39 0.28 22.40 -9.13
N VAL A 40 0.38 22.84 -7.89
CA VAL A 40 0.40 24.27 -7.52
C VAL A 40 1.82 24.83 -7.54
N GLU A 41 2.78 24.03 -7.07
CA GLU A 41 4.18 24.43 -6.97
C GLU A 41 5.04 23.19 -7.22
N ARG A 42 6.11 23.34 -7.99
CA ARG A 42 7.11 22.29 -8.21
C ARG A 42 8.45 22.92 -8.52
N GLU A 43 9.48 22.43 -7.86
CA GLU A 43 10.83 22.95 -7.98
C GLU A 43 11.87 21.92 -7.55
N VAL A 44 13.10 22.11 -8.00
CA VAL A 44 14.24 21.32 -7.53
C VAL A 44 15.09 22.20 -6.61
N ARG A 45 15.31 21.75 -5.38
CA ARG A 45 16.19 22.41 -4.40
C ARG A 45 17.21 21.41 -3.88
N SER A 46 18.50 21.74 -4.00
CA SER A 46 19.60 20.90 -3.52
C SER A 46 19.52 19.44 -3.99
N GLY A 47 19.18 19.23 -5.27
CA GLY A 47 19.07 17.90 -5.89
C GLY A 47 17.81 17.10 -5.51
N LYS A 48 16.87 17.69 -4.77
CA LYS A 48 15.59 17.07 -4.39
C LYS A 48 14.43 17.77 -5.08
N LEU A 49 13.43 17.01 -5.52
CA LEU A 49 12.21 17.55 -6.12
C LEU A 49 11.18 17.81 -5.02
N PHE A 50 10.79 19.07 -4.87
CA PHE A 50 9.69 19.48 -4.01
C PHE A 50 8.45 19.67 -4.90
N SER A 51 7.30 19.21 -4.42
CA SER A 51 6.04 19.45 -5.12
C SER A 51 4.91 19.66 -4.13
N LYS A 52 3.99 20.55 -4.50
CA LYS A 52 2.75 20.85 -3.78
C LYS A 52 1.60 20.70 -4.74
N ARG A 53 0.61 19.91 -4.37
CA ARG A 53 -0.53 19.55 -5.21
C ARG A 53 -1.82 19.77 -4.44
N LEU A 54 -2.84 20.27 -5.13
CA LEU A 54 -4.18 20.47 -4.62
C LEU A 54 -5.08 19.39 -5.21
N LEU A 55 -5.78 18.67 -4.35
CA LEU A 55 -6.74 17.64 -4.76
C LEU A 55 -8.12 18.00 -4.26
N THR A 56 -9.13 17.88 -5.11
CA THR A 56 -10.54 17.96 -4.69
C THR A 56 -11.14 16.57 -4.69
N LYS A 57 -11.78 16.20 -3.58
CA LYS A 57 -12.50 14.93 -3.46
C LYS A 57 -13.93 15.10 -3.00
N THR A 58 -14.79 14.16 -3.38
CA THR A 58 -16.09 13.98 -2.75
C THR A 58 -15.94 13.28 -1.40
N ASN A 59 -16.74 13.70 -0.43
CA ASN A 59 -16.80 13.12 0.89
C ASN A 59 -18.23 12.70 1.20
N SER A 60 -18.44 11.40 1.44
CA SER A 60 -19.68 10.95 2.07
C SER A 60 -19.70 11.45 3.52
N ILE A 61 -20.63 12.37 3.77
CA ILE A 61 -20.83 13.02 5.07
C ILE A 61 -21.69 12.08 5.92
N PRO A 62 -21.20 11.60 7.07
CA PRO A 62 -22.05 10.87 8.00
C PRO A 62 -23.21 11.75 8.49
N LYS A 63 -24.39 11.18 8.73
CA LYS A 63 -25.58 11.95 9.18
C LYS A 63 -25.32 12.87 10.38
N TRP A 64 -24.51 12.42 11.35
CA TRP A 64 -24.16 13.25 12.51
C TRP A 64 -23.35 14.51 12.13
N ALA A 65 -22.60 14.45 11.03
CA ALA A 65 -21.71 15.51 10.56
C ALA A 65 -22.40 16.51 9.62
N GLU A 66 -23.60 16.21 9.11
CA GLU A 66 -24.38 17.10 8.23
C GLU A 66 -24.65 18.46 8.89
N ARG A 67 -24.75 18.50 10.23
CA ARG A 67 -24.91 19.74 11.00
C ARG A 67 -23.69 20.66 10.95
N PHE A 68 -22.52 20.14 10.60
CA PHE A 68 -21.25 20.88 10.61
C PHE A 68 -20.63 21.01 9.21
N MET A 69 -21.20 20.36 8.20
CA MET A 69 -20.63 20.26 6.86
C MET A 69 -21.67 20.62 5.79
N SER A 70 -21.45 21.72 5.07
CA SER A 70 -22.36 22.24 4.05
C SER A 70 -22.05 21.79 2.61
N SER A 71 -20.80 21.47 2.33
CA SER A 71 -20.28 21.01 1.03
C SER A 71 -19.80 19.56 1.09
N ARG A 72 -20.13 18.78 0.06
CA ARG A 72 -19.64 17.42 -0.15
C ARG A 72 -18.23 17.38 -0.74
N HIS A 73 -17.70 18.53 -1.19
CA HIS A 73 -16.35 18.65 -1.73
C HIS A 73 -15.37 19.02 -0.63
N VAL A 74 -14.22 18.35 -0.62
CA VAL A 74 -13.13 18.60 0.34
C VAL A 74 -11.84 18.76 -0.44
N ASN A 75 -11.18 19.89 -0.24
CA ASN A 75 -9.84 20.13 -0.77
C ASN A 75 -8.79 19.56 0.18
N ILE A 76 -7.74 19.00 -0.41
CA ILE A 76 -6.58 18.40 0.25
C ILE A 76 -5.33 19.00 -0.36
N ILE A 77 -4.37 19.32 0.50
CA ILE A 77 -3.01 19.62 0.05
C ILE A 77 -2.14 18.39 0.22
N GLU A 78 -1.39 18.07 -0.83
CA GLU A 78 -0.31 17.08 -0.83
C GLU A 78 1.01 17.81 -1.04
N GLU A 79 1.96 17.58 -0.15
CA GLU A 79 3.32 18.07 -0.24
C GLU A 79 4.25 16.87 -0.30
N SER A 80 5.29 16.95 -1.11
CA SER A 80 6.13 15.79 -1.40
C SER A 80 7.57 16.20 -1.68
N ILE A 81 8.48 15.33 -1.26
CA ILE A 81 9.92 15.49 -1.44
C ILE A 81 10.45 14.18 -2.02
N VAL A 82 11.03 14.26 -3.21
CA VAL A 82 11.76 13.14 -3.84
C VAL A 82 13.25 13.41 -3.72
N ASP A 83 13.96 12.52 -3.04
CA ASP A 83 15.41 12.48 -2.95
C ASP A 83 15.92 11.30 -3.79
N PRO A 84 16.31 11.54 -5.07
CA PRO A 84 16.75 10.47 -5.95
C PRO A 84 18.12 9.89 -5.54
N LYS A 85 18.96 10.66 -4.84
CA LYS A 85 20.27 10.18 -4.37
C LYS A 85 20.10 9.13 -3.28
N ASN A 86 19.23 9.39 -2.31
CA ASN A 86 18.96 8.46 -1.20
C ASN A 86 17.80 7.51 -1.49
N LYS A 87 17.16 7.62 -2.67
CA LYS A 87 15.96 6.86 -3.04
C LYS A 87 14.88 6.90 -1.96
N VAL A 88 14.50 8.12 -1.58
CA VAL A 88 13.43 8.38 -0.61
C VAL A 88 12.38 9.28 -1.24
N LEU A 89 11.13 8.85 -1.23
CA LEU A 89 9.98 9.72 -1.50
C LEU A 89 9.23 9.91 -0.19
N THR A 90 9.14 11.14 0.30
CA THR A 90 8.31 11.50 1.45
C THR A 90 7.12 12.30 1.00
N THR A 91 5.94 11.97 1.51
CA THR A 91 4.69 12.66 1.20
C THR A 91 4.00 13.07 2.49
N TYR A 92 3.33 14.22 2.45
CA TYR A 92 2.53 14.78 3.51
C TYR A 92 1.18 15.21 2.92
N THR A 93 0.10 14.70 3.49
CA THR A 93 -1.24 14.95 2.98
C THR A 93 -2.14 15.43 4.10
N ARG A 94 -2.86 16.54 3.90
CA ARG A 94 -3.81 17.05 4.90
C ARG A 94 -5.03 17.69 4.26
N ASN A 95 -6.20 17.50 4.88
CA ASN A 95 -7.41 18.18 4.45
C ASN A 95 -7.37 19.68 4.81
N LEU A 96 -7.83 20.52 3.88
CA LEU A 96 -8.00 21.96 4.08
C LEU A 96 -9.43 22.31 4.51
N GLY A 97 -10.42 21.55 4.01
CA GLY A 97 -11.82 21.69 4.43
C GLY A 97 -12.11 20.96 5.73
N TYR A 98 -13.00 21.52 6.55
CA TYR A 98 -13.54 20.89 7.77
C TYR A 98 -12.52 20.49 8.85
N VAL A 99 -11.36 21.14 8.88
CA VAL A 99 -10.27 20.86 9.84
C VAL A 99 -10.75 20.91 11.30
N LYS A 100 -11.66 21.84 11.64
CA LYS A 100 -12.26 21.94 12.98
C LYS A 100 -13.10 20.71 13.33
N VAL A 101 -13.83 20.15 12.36
CA VAL A 101 -14.65 18.96 12.54
C VAL A 101 -13.76 17.74 12.69
N MET A 102 -12.89 17.51 11.69
CA MET A 102 -11.92 16.43 11.69
C MET A 102 -10.73 16.82 10.81
N SER A 103 -9.55 16.83 11.40
CA SER A 103 -8.28 16.97 10.70
C SER A 103 -7.63 15.60 10.57
N VAL A 104 -7.08 15.33 9.39
CA VAL A 104 -6.28 14.14 9.11
C VAL A 104 -5.00 14.63 8.45
N THR A 105 -3.88 14.40 9.12
CA THR A 105 -2.55 14.60 8.56
C THR A 105 -1.93 13.23 8.36
N GLU A 106 -1.49 12.94 7.16
CA GLU A 106 -0.81 11.71 6.78
C GLU A 106 0.62 12.02 6.37
N LYS A 107 1.56 11.17 6.78
CA LYS A 107 2.93 11.11 6.27
C LYS A 107 3.18 9.72 5.71
N VAL A 108 3.75 9.62 4.52
CA VAL A 108 4.25 8.35 3.98
C VAL A 108 5.68 8.50 3.53
N VAL A 109 6.53 7.56 3.92
CA VAL A 109 7.92 7.47 3.49
C VAL A 109 8.10 6.20 2.67
N TYR A 110 8.49 6.36 1.41
CA TYR A 110 8.76 5.29 0.46
C TYR A 110 10.28 5.15 0.30
N THR A 111 10.81 3.97 0.62
CA THR A 111 12.23 3.62 0.55
C THR A 111 12.42 2.27 -0.12
N GLU A 112 13.62 1.99 -0.61
CA GLU A 112 13.98 0.62 -0.98
C GLU A 112 13.88 -0.32 0.24
N SER A 113 13.46 -1.56 -0.01
CA SER A 113 13.43 -2.60 1.02
C SER A 113 14.81 -3.20 1.22
N GLU A 114 15.34 -3.12 2.44
CA GLU A 114 16.57 -3.82 2.82
C GLU A 114 16.39 -5.35 2.84
N GLU A 115 15.21 -5.82 3.28
CA GLU A 115 14.90 -7.25 3.39
C GLU A 115 14.55 -7.89 2.04
N HIS A 116 14.07 -7.10 1.08
CA HIS A 116 13.58 -7.58 -0.21
C HIS A 116 14.09 -6.72 -1.36
N PRO A 117 15.30 -6.98 -1.88
CA PRO A 117 15.86 -6.23 -3.00
C PRO A 117 14.89 -6.13 -4.19
N GLY A 118 14.83 -4.94 -4.79
CA GLY A 118 13.92 -4.64 -5.91
C GLY A 118 12.47 -4.35 -5.50
N LYS A 119 12.17 -4.29 -4.20
CA LYS A 119 10.86 -3.86 -3.67
C LYS A 119 10.96 -2.54 -2.93
N THR A 120 9.82 -1.89 -2.74
CA THR A 120 9.70 -0.62 -2.03
C THR A 120 8.86 -0.80 -0.76
N VAL A 121 9.34 -0.30 0.36
CA VAL A 121 8.58 -0.20 1.62
C VAL A 121 7.96 1.19 1.70
N ALA A 122 6.67 1.25 1.98
CA ALA A 122 5.95 2.47 2.27
C ALA A 122 5.51 2.47 3.73
N MET A 123 6.20 3.26 4.56
CA MET A 123 5.87 3.44 5.96
C MET A 123 4.91 4.60 6.12
N ARG A 124 3.70 4.32 6.62
CA ARG A 124 2.58 5.26 6.70
C ARG A 124 2.30 5.62 8.15
N TYR A 125 2.10 6.90 8.38
CA TYR A 125 1.70 7.47 9.66
C TYR A 125 0.52 8.41 9.45
N ALA A 126 -0.44 8.41 10.37
CA ALA A 126 -1.51 9.40 10.34
C ALA A 126 -1.90 9.87 11.74
N TRP A 127 -2.21 11.15 11.82
CA TRP A 127 -2.72 11.84 13.00
C TRP A 127 -4.11 12.37 12.69
N ILE A 128 -5.06 11.98 13.53
CA ILE A 128 -6.48 12.26 13.34
C ILE A 128 -6.96 12.99 14.58
N ASP A 129 -7.42 14.23 14.39
CA ASP A 129 -7.82 15.09 15.50
C ASP A 129 -9.15 15.81 15.21
N SER A 130 -9.83 16.26 16.26
CA SER A 130 -11.11 16.96 16.19
C SER A 130 -11.21 18.02 17.28
N GLN A 131 -11.60 19.22 16.88
CA GLN A 131 -11.78 20.38 17.77
C GLN A 131 -13.23 20.53 18.26
N ILE A 132 -14.13 19.60 17.92
CA ILE A 132 -15.52 19.63 18.37
C ILE A 132 -15.62 19.18 19.82
N LYS A 133 -15.90 20.12 20.72
CA LYS A 133 -16.08 19.85 22.15
C LYS A 133 -17.24 18.86 22.37
N GLY A 134 -17.08 17.96 23.34
CA GLY A 134 -18.07 16.90 23.65
C GLY A 134 -18.03 15.69 22.71
N PHE A 135 -17.74 15.88 21.42
CA PHE A 135 -17.75 14.78 20.43
C PHE A 135 -16.37 14.38 19.90
N SER A 136 -15.30 15.12 20.22
CA SER A 136 -13.94 14.91 19.71
C SER A 136 -13.50 13.43 19.76
N ARG A 137 -13.71 12.73 20.88
CA ARG A 137 -13.33 11.31 21.01
C ARG A 137 -14.03 10.40 20.00
N ALA A 138 -15.33 10.58 19.80
CA ALA A 138 -16.12 9.79 18.86
C ALA A 138 -15.74 10.08 17.41
N ILE A 139 -15.51 11.36 17.08
CA ILE A 139 -15.10 11.79 15.75
C ILE A 139 -13.71 11.24 15.41
N CYS A 140 -12.75 11.33 16.33
CA CYS A 140 -11.41 10.78 16.10
C CYS A 140 -11.44 9.25 15.92
N ALA A 141 -12.27 8.53 16.69
CA ALA A 141 -12.44 7.09 16.52
C ALA A 141 -13.06 6.73 15.16
N PHE A 142 -14.10 7.47 14.73
CA PHE A 142 -14.67 7.34 13.40
C PHE A 142 -13.63 7.60 12.30
N GLY A 143 -12.86 8.69 12.44
CA GLY A 143 -11.80 9.05 11.51
C GLY A 143 -10.74 7.96 11.39
N TYR A 144 -10.31 7.38 12.52
CA TYR A 144 -9.35 6.29 12.58
C TYR A 144 -9.83 5.05 11.81
N GLU A 145 -11.04 4.58 12.10
CA GLU A 145 -11.61 3.42 11.41
C GLU A 145 -11.78 3.66 9.91
N ARG A 146 -12.20 4.88 9.54
CA ARG A 146 -12.33 5.28 8.14
C ARG A 146 -10.97 5.34 7.45
N PHE A 147 -9.94 5.87 8.10
CA PHE A 147 -8.59 5.96 7.57
C PHE A 147 -8.01 4.56 7.32
N LYS A 148 -8.09 3.66 8.31
CA LYS A 148 -7.64 2.27 8.19
C LYS A 148 -8.28 1.54 6.99
N LYS A 149 -9.58 1.72 6.77
CA LYS A 149 -10.28 1.17 5.59
C LYS A 149 -9.80 1.80 4.28
N ASN A 150 -9.48 3.10 4.28
CA ASN A 150 -9.00 3.79 3.09
C ASN A 150 -7.57 3.39 2.69
N CYS A 151 -6.70 3.02 3.64
CA CYS A 151 -5.35 2.53 3.34
C CYS A 151 -5.37 1.38 2.33
N HIS A 152 -6.26 0.40 2.53
CA HIS A 152 -6.42 -0.74 1.62
C HIS A 152 -6.79 -0.30 0.19
N LYS A 153 -7.68 0.71 0.06
CA LYS A 153 -8.07 1.27 -1.24
C LYS A 153 -6.93 2.05 -1.89
N MET A 154 -6.14 2.79 -1.12
CA MET A 154 -4.98 3.52 -1.61
C MET A 154 -3.92 2.55 -2.16
N VAL A 155 -3.62 1.48 -1.41
CA VAL A 155 -2.67 0.44 -1.84
C VAL A 155 -3.17 -0.29 -3.09
N GLY A 156 -4.43 -0.70 -3.11
CA GLY A 156 -5.02 -1.38 -4.28
C GLY A 156 -5.04 -0.49 -5.52
N GLY A 157 -5.47 0.77 -5.38
CA GLY A 157 -5.52 1.73 -6.48
C GLY A 157 -4.12 2.05 -7.03
N PHE A 158 -3.11 2.13 -6.17
CA PHE A 158 -1.75 2.39 -6.61
C PHE A 158 -1.11 1.16 -7.27
N ASN A 159 -1.35 -0.05 -6.74
CA ASN A 159 -0.92 -1.28 -7.40
C ASN A 159 -1.54 -1.45 -8.79
N TYR A 160 -2.82 -1.08 -8.98
CA TYR A 160 -3.46 -1.06 -10.29
C TYR A 160 -2.73 -0.14 -11.29
N VAL A 161 -2.29 1.03 -10.82
CA VAL A 161 -1.54 1.97 -11.66
C VAL A 161 -0.16 1.41 -11.99
N LEU A 162 0.56 0.87 -11.00
CA LEU A 162 1.87 0.27 -11.19
C LEU A 162 1.82 -0.94 -12.13
N SER A 163 0.78 -1.77 -12.04
CA SER A 163 0.63 -2.93 -12.95
C SER A 163 0.41 -2.51 -14.40
N ASN A 164 -0.26 -1.38 -14.62
CA ASN A 164 -0.49 -0.84 -15.96
C ASN A 164 0.75 -0.14 -16.52
N LEU A 165 1.53 0.53 -15.67
CA LEU A 165 2.78 1.18 -16.07
C LEU A 165 3.92 0.18 -16.31
N TYR A 166 3.95 -0.94 -15.57
CA TYR A 166 5.04 -1.92 -15.58
C TYR A 166 4.53 -3.36 -15.72
N PRO A 167 3.88 -3.71 -16.85
CA PRO A 167 3.24 -5.03 -17.01
C PRO A 167 4.24 -6.20 -16.97
N GLN A 168 5.49 -5.98 -17.43
CA GLN A 168 6.53 -7.02 -17.47
C GLN A 168 6.98 -7.49 -16.07
N GLN A 169 6.89 -6.62 -15.06
CA GLN A 169 7.21 -6.96 -13.66
C GLN A 169 6.28 -8.06 -13.11
N ASN A 170 5.02 -8.03 -13.52
CA ASN A 170 4.02 -9.02 -13.11
C ASN A 170 4.22 -10.35 -13.86
N ALA A 171 4.62 -10.32 -15.13
CA ALA A 171 4.96 -11.52 -15.88
C ALA A 171 6.14 -12.28 -15.24
N LEU A 172 7.21 -11.56 -14.86
CA LEU A 172 8.37 -12.12 -14.18
C LEU A 172 8.00 -12.68 -12.80
N THR A 173 7.22 -11.93 -12.00
CA THR A 173 6.80 -12.41 -10.67
C THR A 173 5.94 -13.67 -10.77
N SER A 174 5.04 -13.73 -11.75
CA SER A 174 4.22 -14.92 -12.01
C SER A 174 5.05 -16.11 -12.48
N SER A 175 6.03 -15.90 -13.36
CA SER A 175 6.89 -17.01 -13.83
C SER A 175 7.77 -17.56 -12.70
N TYR A 176 8.33 -16.69 -11.84
CA TYR A 176 9.11 -17.12 -10.68
C TYR A 176 8.26 -17.83 -9.62
N SER A 177 7.03 -17.39 -9.37
CA SER A 177 6.14 -18.06 -8.40
C SER A 177 5.70 -19.44 -8.90
N THR A 178 5.34 -19.55 -10.19
CA THR A 178 5.03 -20.83 -10.84
C THR A 178 6.25 -21.76 -10.79
N ALA A 179 7.44 -21.28 -11.16
CA ALA A 179 8.66 -22.09 -11.09
C ALA A 179 8.97 -22.60 -9.68
N LYS A 180 8.83 -21.75 -8.64
CA LYS A 180 8.99 -22.18 -7.23
C LYS A 180 7.93 -23.18 -6.78
N ALA A 181 6.67 -23.01 -7.20
CA ALA A 181 5.60 -23.95 -6.89
C ALA A 181 5.84 -25.32 -7.55
N THR A 182 6.26 -25.32 -8.83
CA THR A 182 6.62 -26.54 -9.56
C THR A 182 7.83 -27.24 -8.93
N ALA A 183 8.85 -26.49 -8.48
CA ALA A 183 10.00 -27.07 -7.77
C ALA A 183 9.57 -27.74 -6.46
N LYS A 184 8.76 -27.07 -5.63
CA LYS A 184 8.22 -27.66 -4.39
C LYS A 184 7.38 -28.92 -4.64
N LEU A 185 6.56 -28.94 -5.69
CA LEU A 185 5.77 -30.11 -6.05
C LEU A 185 6.65 -31.28 -6.50
N LYS A 186 7.72 -31.02 -7.26
CA LYS A 186 8.69 -32.05 -7.66
C LYS A 186 9.43 -32.63 -6.46
N ASP A 187 9.86 -31.79 -5.52
CA ASP A 187 10.53 -32.25 -4.30
C ASP A 187 9.59 -33.09 -3.42
N ALA A 188 8.34 -32.66 -3.26
CA ALA A 188 7.33 -33.43 -2.54
C ALA A 188 7.04 -34.79 -3.20
N ALA A 189 6.95 -34.84 -4.53
CA ALA A 189 6.74 -36.07 -5.28
C ALA A 189 7.93 -37.02 -5.15
N LYS A 190 9.17 -36.50 -5.18
CA LYS A 190 10.39 -37.30 -4.99
C LYS A 190 10.43 -37.91 -3.58
N ASN A 191 10.17 -37.11 -2.56
CA ASN A 191 10.14 -37.58 -1.16
C ASN A 191 9.05 -38.64 -0.94
N ALA A 192 7.86 -38.48 -1.53
CA ALA A 192 6.79 -39.47 -1.46
C ALA A 192 7.17 -40.78 -2.16
N SER A 193 7.86 -40.72 -3.31
CA SER A 193 8.35 -41.90 -4.02
C SER A 193 9.40 -42.67 -3.21
N GLU A 194 10.34 -41.97 -2.59
CA GLU A 194 11.36 -42.57 -1.74
C GLU A 194 10.75 -43.23 -0.49
N LEU A 195 9.77 -42.58 0.14
CA LEU A 195 9.02 -43.14 1.28
C LEU A 195 8.21 -44.38 0.89
N ALA A 196 7.60 -44.39 -0.30
CA ALA A 196 6.87 -45.55 -0.79
C ALA A 196 7.81 -46.73 -1.04
N LYS A 197 8.98 -46.49 -1.63
CA LYS A 197 10.01 -47.51 -1.84
C LYS A 197 10.55 -48.05 -0.51
N SER A 198 10.81 -47.20 0.48
CA SER A 198 11.32 -47.63 1.78
C SER A 198 10.30 -48.46 2.56
N LYS A 199 8.99 -48.18 2.43
CA LYS A 199 7.93 -48.96 3.05
C LYS A 199 7.63 -50.27 2.30
N ALA A 200 7.81 -50.31 0.99
CA ALA A 200 7.59 -51.51 0.18
C ALA A 200 8.72 -52.55 0.32
N ALA A 201 9.97 -52.10 0.51
CA ALA A 201 11.14 -52.98 0.66
C ALA A 201 11.00 -54.04 1.77
N PRO A 202 10.61 -53.71 3.03
CA PRO A 202 10.41 -54.72 4.07
C PRO A 202 9.20 -55.62 3.82
N ILE A 203 8.14 -55.12 3.16
CA ILE A 203 6.96 -55.91 2.80
C ILE A 203 7.35 -56.96 1.75
N TYR A 204 8.12 -56.58 0.73
CA TYR A 204 8.62 -57.49 -0.29
C TYR A 204 9.57 -58.54 0.30
N ALA A 205 10.47 -58.13 1.20
CA ALA A 205 11.36 -59.06 1.91
C ALA A 205 10.59 -60.05 2.81
N SER A 206 9.47 -59.63 3.41
CA SER A 206 8.62 -60.52 4.22
C SER A 206 7.81 -61.53 3.40
N LEU A 207 7.58 -61.26 2.11
CA LEU A 207 6.85 -62.13 1.19
C LEU A 207 7.76 -63.15 0.48
N HIS A 208 9.09 -62.95 0.50
CA HIS A 208 10.08 -63.85 -0.09
C HIS A 208 11.25 -64.16 0.88
N PRO A 209 11.02 -64.91 1.97
CA PRO A 209 12.05 -65.13 3.00
C PRO A 209 13.22 -66.06 2.59
N ASN A 210 13.16 -66.75 1.45
CA ASN A 210 14.12 -67.80 1.08
C ASN A 210 14.82 -67.56 -0.28
N GLN A 211 15.49 -66.42 -0.46
CA GLN A 211 16.55 -66.30 -1.47
C GLN A 211 17.75 -65.58 -0.85
N SER A 212 18.60 -66.38 -0.20
CA SER A 212 19.99 -66.09 0.13
C SER A 212 20.90 -66.73 -0.89
#